data_AF-A0A2V9JFZ6-F1
#
_entry.id   AF-A0A2V9JFZ6-F1
#
_cell.length_a   1.000
_cell.length_b   1.000
_cell.length_c   1.000
_cell.angle_alpha   90.00
_cell.angle_beta   90.00
_cell.angle_gamma   90.00
#
_symmetry.space_group_name_H-M   'P 1'
#
loop_
_entity.id
_entity.type
_entity.pdbx_description
1 polymer ?
#
loop_
_entity_poly.entity_id
_entity_poly.type
_entity_poly.pdbx_seq_one_letter_code
_entity_poly.pdbx_strand_id
1 'polypeptide(L)'
;MQRAAISIPSNIAEGQGLKQTQAYGRHLAIANGSLAELETQIEIADRLGYLGAENRAIIERATEVGRMLAGLRRSLRPRILNPKS
;
A
#
# COMPACT_ATOMS: atom_id res chain seq x y z
N MET A 1 -7.69 0.80 -11.37
CA MET A 1 -7.70 -0.19 -10.28
C MET A 1 -6.61 -1.25 -10.44
N GLN A 2 -6.59 -2.01 -11.54
CA GLN A 2 -5.60 -3.10 -11.72
C GLN A 2 -4.14 -2.67 -11.55
N ARG A 3 -3.70 -1.58 -12.22
CA ARG A 3 -2.32 -1.07 -12.08
C ARG A 3 -1.98 -0.66 -10.64
N ALA A 4 -2.86 0.07 -9.98
CA ALA A 4 -2.67 0.47 -8.58
C ALA A 4 -2.59 -0.75 -7.66
N ALA A 5 -3.52 -1.71 -7.81
CA ALA A 5 -3.55 -2.95 -7.04
C ALA A 5 -2.29 -3.81 -7.23
N ILE A 6 -1.77 -3.91 -8.47
CA ILE A 6 -0.54 -4.64 -8.78
C ILE A 6 0.71 -3.88 -8.26
N SER A 7 0.70 -2.56 -8.30
CA SER A 7 1.83 -1.72 -7.86
C SER A 7 2.12 -1.84 -6.37
N ILE A 8 1.10 -2.05 -5.53
CA ILE A 8 1.25 -2.19 -4.07
C ILE A 8 2.20 -3.35 -3.70
N PRO A 9 1.91 -4.63 -4.04
CA PRO A 9 2.80 -5.75 -3.72
C PRO A 9 4.13 -5.66 -4.47
N SER A 10 4.16 -5.15 -5.71
CA SER A 10 5.40 -5.00 -6.47
C SER A 10 6.40 -4.08 -5.76
N ASN A 11 5.94 -2.91 -5.29
CA ASN A 11 6.82 -2.00 -4.55
C ASN A 11 7.25 -2.57 -3.20
N ILE A 12 6.37 -3.27 -2.48
CA ILE A 12 6.74 -3.93 -1.22
C ILE A 12 7.87 -4.95 -1.47
N ALA A 13 7.74 -5.79 -2.51
CA ALA A 13 8.71 -6.82 -2.84
C ALA A 13 10.04 -6.23 -3.34
N GLU A 14 9.98 -5.25 -4.25
CA GLU A 14 11.16 -4.59 -4.82
C GLU A 14 11.97 -3.89 -3.74
N GLY A 15 11.32 -3.08 -2.90
CA GLY A 15 11.99 -2.37 -1.81
C GLY A 15 12.63 -3.30 -0.79
N GLN A 16 11.98 -4.42 -0.45
CA GLN A 16 12.55 -5.45 0.43
C GLN A 16 13.79 -6.10 -0.22
N GLY A 17 13.77 -6.31 -1.54
CA GLY A 17 14.86 -6.91 -2.30
C GLY A 17 16.16 -6.08 -2.31
N LEU A 18 16.06 -4.76 -2.13
CA LEU A 18 17.21 -3.85 -2.10
C LEU A 18 18.07 -3.97 -0.82
N LYS A 19 17.59 -4.67 0.22
CA LYS A 19 18.31 -4.90 1.50
C LYS A 19 18.82 -3.62 2.18
N GLN A 20 18.22 -2.47 1.88
CA GLN A 20 18.56 -1.18 2.48
C GLN A 20 17.29 -0.52 3.02
N THR A 21 17.27 -0.24 4.33
CA THR A 21 16.07 0.29 5.02
C THR A 21 15.55 1.60 4.42
N GLN A 22 16.46 2.50 4.01
CA GLN A 22 16.09 3.79 3.38
C GLN A 22 15.37 3.58 2.05
N ALA A 23 15.95 2.76 1.17
CA ALA A 23 15.35 2.41 -0.10
C ALA A 23 14.01 1.68 0.11
N TYR A 24 13.94 0.75 1.07
CA TYR A 24 12.69 0.09 1.40
C TYR A 24 11.61 1.08 1.84
N GLY A 25 11.96 2.04 2.70
CA GLY A 25 11.06 3.13 3.11
C GLY A 25 10.49 3.93 1.95
N ARG A 26 11.30 4.23 0.92
CA ARG A 26 10.83 4.89 -0.31
C ARG A 26 9.83 4.03 -1.08
N HIS A 27 10.12 2.76 -1.29
CA HIS A 27 9.18 1.86 -1.98
C HIS A 27 7.88 1.66 -1.19
N LEU A 28 7.92 1.59 0.14
CA LEU A 28 6.72 1.54 0.97
C LEU A 28 5.89 2.83 0.88
N ALA A 29 6.52 3.98 0.66
CA ALA A 29 5.80 5.22 0.39
C ALA A 29 5.10 5.18 -0.97
N ILE A 30 5.74 4.62 -1.99
CA ILE A 30 5.12 4.41 -3.32
C ILE A 30 3.95 3.45 -3.22
N ALA A 31 4.10 2.31 -2.53
CA ALA A 31 3.02 1.36 -2.27
C ALA A 31 1.83 2.03 -1.56
N ASN A 32 2.10 2.93 -0.61
CA ASN A 32 1.07 3.68 0.11
C ASN A 32 0.34 4.66 -0.82
N GLY A 33 1.05 5.29 -1.75
CA GLY A 33 0.45 6.13 -2.79
C GLY A 33 -0.47 5.32 -3.72
N SER A 34 -0.02 4.15 -4.18
CA SER A 34 -0.83 3.25 -5.00
C SER A 34 -2.07 2.73 -4.25
N LEU A 35 -1.98 2.47 -2.94
CA LEU A 35 -3.14 2.11 -2.14
C LEU A 35 -4.16 3.26 -2.06
N ALA A 36 -3.72 4.48 -1.79
CA ALA A 36 -4.61 5.64 -1.73
C ALA A 36 -5.32 5.90 -3.08
N GLU A 37 -4.61 5.73 -4.19
CA GLU A 37 -5.19 5.78 -5.53
C GLU A 37 -6.26 4.68 -5.72
N LEU A 38 -5.96 3.45 -5.28
CA LEU A 38 -6.89 2.33 -5.36
C LEU A 38 -8.15 2.56 -4.51
N GLU A 39 -8.01 3.02 -3.27
CA GLU A 39 -9.12 3.36 -2.38
C GLU A 39 -10.03 4.42 -3.01
N THR A 40 -9.44 5.46 -3.61
CA THR A 40 -10.18 6.50 -4.33
C THR A 40 -10.95 5.91 -5.52
N GLN A 41 -10.32 5.01 -6.29
CA GLN A 41 -10.98 4.35 -7.42
C GLN A 41 -12.09 3.38 -6.99
N ILE A 42 -11.93 2.68 -5.86
CA ILE A 42 -12.96 1.84 -5.25
C ILE A 42 -14.17 2.70 -4.85
N GLU A 43 -13.94 3.83 -4.17
CA GLU A 43 -15.01 4.74 -3.76
C GLU A 43 -15.79 5.28 -4.96
N ILE A 44 -15.10 5.69 -6.02
CA ILE A 44 -15.74 6.15 -7.26
C ILE A 44 -16.53 5.00 -7.92
N ALA A 45 -15.96 3.80 -7.99
CA ALA A 45 -16.63 2.64 -8.58
C ALA A 45 -17.90 2.23 -7.80
N ASP A 46 -17.87 2.32 -6.47
CA ASP A 46 -19.04 2.07 -5.61
C ASP A 46 -20.15 3.09 -5.87
N ARG A 47 -19.80 4.38 -5.89
CA ARG A 47 -20.74 5.48 -6.18
C ARG A 47 -21.39 5.36 -7.56
N LEU A 48 -20.68 4.81 -8.54
CA LEU A 48 -21.18 4.58 -9.90
C LEU A 48 -21.94 3.23 -10.04
N GLY A 49 -22.03 2.44 -8.97
CA GLY A 49 -22.73 1.15 -8.98
C GLY A 49 -21.98 0.02 -9.67
N TYR A 50 -20.67 0.15 -9.91
CA TYR A 50 -19.87 -0.85 -10.63
C TYR A 50 -19.45 -2.05 -9.76
N LEU A 51 -19.52 -1.95 -8.43
CA LEU A 51 -19.02 -3.01 -7.53
C LEU A 51 -20.06 -4.05 -7.13
N GLY A 52 -21.36 -3.72 -7.20
CA GLY A 52 -22.44 -4.64 -6.82
C GLY A 52 -22.29 -5.21 -5.40
N ALA A 53 -22.52 -6.51 -5.25
CA ALA A 53 -22.46 -7.21 -3.96
C ALA A 53 -21.04 -7.35 -3.37
N GLU A 54 -19.99 -7.14 -4.18
CA GLU A 54 -18.59 -7.31 -3.76
C GLU A 54 -18.01 -6.06 -3.08
N ASN A 55 -18.75 -4.95 -3.02
CA ASN A 55 -18.23 -3.66 -2.57
C ASN A 55 -17.60 -3.73 -1.17
N ARG A 56 -18.28 -4.36 -0.22
CA ARG A 56 -17.85 -4.48 1.18
C ARG A 56 -16.57 -5.28 1.28
N ALA A 57 -16.50 -6.42 0.58
CA ALA A 57 -15.32 -7.27 0.58
C ALA A 57 -14.10 -6.52 0.01
N ILE A 58 -14.27 -5.79 -1.10
CA ILE A 58 -13.20 -5.01 -1.72
C ILE A 58 -12.70 -3.90 -0.78
N ILE A 59 -13.61 -3.14 -0.16
CA ILE A 59 -13.28 -2.06 0.78
C ILE A 59 -12.55 -2.60 2.02
N GLU A 60 -13.03 -3.71 2.58
CA GLU A 60 -12.40 -4.35 3.75
C GLU A 60 -10.98 -4.82 3.45
N ARG A 61 -10.75 -5.40 2.27
CA ARG A 61 -9.41 -5.83 1.83
C ARG A 61 -8.46 -4.67 1.63
N ALA A 62 -8.90 -3.59 0.97
CA ALA A 62 -8.09 -2.38 0.83
C ALA A 62 -7.70 -1.80 2.20
N THR A 63 -8.68 -1.71 3.11
CA THR A 63 -8.48 -1.22 4.49
C THR A 63 -7.51 -2.11 5.28
N GLU A 64 -7.59 -3.43 5.12
CA GLU A 64 -6.67 -4.39 5.74
C GLU A 64 -5.23 -4.18 5.26
N VAL A 65 -5.03 -4.05 3.94
CA VAL A 65 -3.71 -3.74 3.36
C VAL A 65 -3.17 -2.41 3.88
N GLY A 66 -4.00 -1.39 4.02
CA GLY A 66 -3.61 -0.09 4.60
C GLY A 66 -3.11 -0.21 6.04
N ARG A 67 -3.81 -0.98 6.87
CA ARG A 67 -3.38 -1.24 8.25
C ARG A 67 -2.04 -1.98 8.31
N MET A 68 -1.87 -3.00 7.47
CA MET A 68 -0.60 -3.75 7.39
C MET A 68 0.56 -2.85 6.95
N LEU A 69 0.35 -2.04 5.92
CA LEU A 69 1.38 -1.14 5.38
C LEU A 69 1.77 -0.05 6.38
N ALA A 70 0.79 0.52 7.10
CA ALA A 70 1.04 1.47 8.18
C ALA A 70 1.84 0.84 9.33
N GLY A 71 1.49 -0.38 9.73
CA GLY A 71 2.22 -1.14 10.75
C GLY A 71 3.68 -1.40 10.36
N LEU A 72 3.90 -1.83 9.10
CA LEU A 72 5.23 -2.07 8.55
C LEU A 72 6.07 -0.78 8.48
N ARG A 73 5.52 0.32 7.98
CA ARG A 73 6.22 1.62 7.95
C ARG A 73 6.59 2.09 9.37
N ARG A 74 5.70 1.89 10.35
CA ARG A 74 5.95 2.23 11.75
C ARG A 74 7.09 1.40 12.34
N SER A 75 7.17 0.11 12.05
CA SER A 75 8.24 -0.77 12.57
C SER A 75 9.62 -0.44 11.97
N LEU A 76 9.66 0.09 10.74
CA LEU A 76 10.90 0.46 10.06
C LEU A 76 11.38 1.89 10.38
N ARG A 77 10.48 2.79 10.80
CA ARG A 77 10.80 4.19 11.09
C ARG A 77 12.05 4.40 11.97
N PRO A 78 12.29 3.66 13.07
CA PRO A 78 13.50 3.83 13.87
C PRO A 78 14.79 3.54 13.10
N ARG A 79 14.77 2.54 12.21
CA ARG A 79 15.91 2.15 11.38
C ARG A 79 16.16 3.11 10.22
N ILE A 80 15.14 3.85 9.81
CA ILE A 80 15.22 4.93 8.81
C ILE A 80 15.80 6.20 9.46
N LEU A 81 15.33 6.58 10.64
CA LEU A 81 15.81 7.82 11.29
C LEU A 81 17.24 7.69 11.84
N ASN A 82 17.61 6.48 12.28
CA ASN A 82 18.95 6.18 12.76
C ASN A 82 19.56 5.05 11.90
N PRO A 83 20.04 5.36 10.68
CA PRO A 83 20.80 4.40 9.91
C PRO A 83 22.06 4.08 10.70
N LYS A 84 22.19 2.84 11.20
CA LYS A 84 23.49 2.38 11.71
C LYS A 84 24.48 2.45 10.54
N SER A 85 25.54 3.23 10.73
CA SER A 85 26.70 3.34 9.84
C SER A 85 27.38 1.99 9.65
#